data_AF-A0A7W1V4B0-F1
#
_entry.id   AF-A0A7W1V4B0-F1
#
_cell.length_a   1.000
_cell.length_b   1.000
_cell.length_c   1.000
_cell.angle_alpha   90.00
_cell.angle_beta   90.00
_cell.angle_gamma   90.00
#
_symmetry.space_group_name_H-M   'P 1'
#
loop_
_entity.id
_entity.type
_entity.pdbx_description
1 polymer ?
#
loop_
_entity_poly.entity_id
_entity_poly.type
_entity_poly.pdbx_seq_one_letter_code
_entity_poly.pdbx_strand_id
1 'polypeptide(L)'
;MQAYSLFEPYPVSGTSIKSAAEDTRGRVASVDQVIAQLEQDHRQAVASVSGTLEESVADAPTEAVTRANDVLQQAEYAAGCLELFGTDIDTYNFESAYPRSISRLNAAYSAGLSDGFGAEYEAPADDATPEERQTANDDYTAAWRDGRRELLNVLNTEKALLDGELDQAATSVSTMLTQGPTQANVTSLWAAGVLPPYAPVLFPGIYLSGGDLPPEAQQELLQYLIDHPVLLINTPSALALVIAGLPTDIRTDIYVEQRMEYLRREGSLTGPNPGGLYEDWVRNTVENGVSIDTLLEIARDHDITPDSFDVLDGMEIITDPDGKSFF
;
A
#
# COMPACT_ATOMS: atom_id res chain seq x y z
N MET A 1 -25.31 -11.75 25.11
CA MET A 1 -25.26 -13.10 24.51
C MET A 1 -23.83 -13.34 24.06
N GLN A 2 -23.20 -14.43 24.50
CA GLN A 2 -21.90 -14.83 23.92
C GLN A 2 -22.15 -15.29 22.48
N ALA A 3 -21.38 -14.79 21.52
CA ALA A 3 -21.43 -15.27 20.14
C ALA A 3 -20.96 -16.73 20.12
N TYR A 4 -21.73 -17.62 19.49
CA TYR A 4 -21.31 -19.00 19.32
C TYR A 4 -20.28 -19.07 18.19
N SER A 5 -19.07 -19.56 18.51
CA SER A 5 -18.03 -19.84 17.51
C SER A 5 -18.16 -21.29 17.04
N LEU A 6 -18.88 -21.49 15.94
CA LEU A 6 -19.03 -22.81 15.31
C LEU A 6 -17.76 -23.18 14.51
N PHE A 7 -17.21 -22.22 13.79
CA PHE A 7 -16.00 -22.35 12.99
C PHE A 7 -14.84 -21.63 13.66
N GLU A 8 -13.70 -22.30 13.74
CA GLU A 8 -12.48 -21.71 14.29
C GLU A 8 -11.81 -20.81 13.23
N PRO A 9 -11.33 -19.62 13.62
CA PRO A 9 -10.52 -18.78 12.74
C PRO A 9 -9.16 -19.43 12.47
N TYR A 10 -8.46 -18.94 11.44
CA TYR A 10 -7.08 -19.33 11.21
C TYR A 10 -6.23 -18.94 12.44
N PRO A 11 -5.33 -19.82 12.94
CA PRO A 11 -4.67 -19.63 14.23
C PRO A 11 -3.71 -18.44 14.27
N VAL A 12 -3.23 -17.99 13.10
CA VAL A 12 -2.38 -16.80 12.96
C VAL A 12 -3.22 -15.68 12.38
N SER A 13 -3.15 -14.48 12.95
CA SER A 13 -3.84 -13.31 12.38
C SER A 13 -3.05 -12.71 11.22
N GLY A 14 -3.75 -12.06 10.28
CA GLY A 14 -3.09 -11.32 9.21
C GLY A 14 -2.18 -10.23 9.78
N THR A 15 -2.63 -9.53 10.84
CA THR A 15 -1.81 -8.56 11.59
C THR A 15 -0.46 -9.11 12.05
N SER A 16 -0.41 -10.33 12.60
CA SER A 16 0.87 -10.91 13.05
C SER A 16 1.83 -11.20 11.90
N ILE A 17 1.30 -11.58 10.73
CA ILE A 17 2.12 -11.83 9.53
C ILE A 17 2.59 -10.50 8.92
N LYS A 18 1.71 -9.50 8.84
CA LYS A 18 2.04 -8.15 8.38
C LYS A 18 3.11 -7.51 9.27
N SER A 19 3.00 -7.67 10.58
CA SER A 19 4.05 -7.23 11.52
C SER A 19 5.40 -7.93 11.28
N ALA A 20 5.40 -9.23 10.91
CA ALA A 20 6.64 -9.91 10.53
C ALA A 20 7.23 -9.41 9.21
N ALA A 21 6.37 -8.97 8.27
CA ALA A 21 6.79 -8.29 7.05
C ALA A 21 7.44 -6.93 7.38
N GLU A 22 6.80 -6.12 8.23
CA GLU A 22 7.34 -4.85 8.72
C GLU A 22 8.68 -5.03 9.45
N ASP A 23 8.80 -6.03 10.32
CA ASP A 23 10.06 -6.37 11.00
C ASP A 23 11.18 -6.71 9.99
N THR A 24 10.82 -7.34 8.87
CA THR A 24 11.76 -7.64 7.78
C THR A 24 12.21 -6.36 7.10
N ARG A 25 11.30 -5.43 6.80
CA ARG A 25 11.62 -4.09 6.25
C ARG A 25 12.42 -3.21 7.23
N GLY A 26 12.14 -3.32 8.52
CA GLY A 26 12.93 -2.63 9.55
C GLY A 26 14.41 -3.03 9.54
N ARG A 27 14.72 -4.27 9.13
CA ARG A 27 16.10 -4.76 8.97
C ARG A 27 16.73 -4.31 7.66
N VAL A 28 15.95 -4.10 6.60
CA VAL A 28 16.39 -3.50 5.32
C VAL A 28 17.03 -2.14 5.57
N ALA A 29 16.41 -1.27 6.38
CA ALA A 29 16.98 0.03 6.74
C ALA A 29 18.38 -0.07 7.40
N SER A 30 18.66 -1.15 8.13
CA SER A 30 19.99 -1.37 8.72
C SER A 30 21.03 -1.76 7.65
N VAL A 31 20.63 -2.46 6.59
CA VAL A 31 21.51 -2.80 5.47
C VAL A 31 21.83 -1.54 4.66
N ASP A 32 20.86 -0.68 4.40
CA ASP A 32 21.08 0.61 3.73
C ASP A 32 22.10 1.48 4.48
N GLN A 33 22.00 1.55 5.81
CA GLN A 33 22.97 2.28 6.63
C GLN A 33 24.39 1.71 6.49
N VAL A 34 24.54 0.39 6.41
CA VAL A 34 25.84 -0.26 6.19
C VAL A 34 26.39 0.05 4.80
N ILE A 35 25.53 0.05 3.76
CA ILE A 35 25.92 0.45 2.40
C ILE A 35 26.42 1.89 2.39
N ALA A 36 25.64 2.82 2.95
CA ALA A 36 26.00 4.24 3.00
C ALA A 36 27.32 4.48 3.74
N GLN A 37 27.53 3.79 4.87
CA GLN A 37 28.78 3.86 5.63
C GLN A 37 29.96 3.28 4.83
N LEU A 38 29.79 2.14 4.17
CA LEU A 38 30.81 1.52 3.34
C LEU A 38 31.26 2.46 2.22
N GLU A 39 30.31 3.08 1.50
CA GLU A 39 30.62 4.04 0.45
C GLU A 39 31.32 5.30 0.99
N GLN A 40 30.89 5.79 2.15
CA GLN A 40 31.52 6.95 2.79
C GLN A 40 32.96 6.65 3.19
N ASP A 41 33.20 5.52 3.86
CA ASP A 41 34.54 5.09 4.29
C ASP A 41 35.44 4.86 3.07
N HIS A 42 34.90 4.26 2.01
CA HIS A 42 35.60 4.08 0.74
C HIS A 42 36.01 5.42 0.13
N ARG A 43 35.08 6.39 0.01
CA ARG A 43 35.39 7.74 -0.49
C ARG A 43 36.49 8.42 0.33
N GLN A 44 36.47 8.28 1.65
CA GLN A 44 37.53 8.83 2.52
C GLN A 44 38.87 8.12 2.33
N ALA A 45 38.86 6.80 2.14
CA ALA A 45 40.06 6.02 1.88
C ALA A 45 40.69 6.40 0.53
N VAL A 46 39.89 6.50 -0.53
CA VAL A 46 40.32 6.95 -1.86
C VAL A 46 40.95 8.35 -1.81
N ALA A 47 40.29 9.30 -1.13
CA ALA A 47 40.82 10.65 -0.95
C ALA A 47 42.17 10.68 -0.21
N SER A 48 42.41 9.71 0.67
CA SER A 48 43.64 9.61 1.47
C SER A 48 44.82 8.99 0.70
N VAL A 49 44.56 8.26 -0.39
CA VAL A 49 45.59 7.59 -1.22
C VAL A 49 45.83 8.30 -2.55
N SER A 50 45.45 9.59 -2.66
CA SER A 50 45.42 10.33 -3.92
C SER A 50 46.74 10.21 -4.71
N GLY A 51 46.62 9.86 -6.00
CA GLY A 51 47.75 9.52 -6.87
C GLY A 51 47.60 8.15 -7.53
N THR A 52 48.66 7.33 -7.50
CA THR A 52 48.84 6.17 -8.39
C THR A 52 47.85 5.01 -8.15
N LEU A 53 47.10 5.01 -7.06
CA LEU A 53 46.22 3.89 -6.68
C LEU A 53 44.73 4.15 -6.94
N GLU A 54 44.34 5.39 -7.24
CA GLU A 54 42.94 5.82 -7.31
C GLU A 54 42.10 4.96 -8.26
N GLU A 55 42.58 4.72 -9.48
CA GLU A 55 41.89 3.91 -10.48
C GLU A 55 41.76 2.44 -10.08
N SER A 56 42.74 1.89 -9.35
CA SER A 56 42.73 0.47 -8.93
C SER A 56 41.84 0.20 -7.71
N VAL A 57 41.52 1.23 -6.92
CA VAL A 57 40.67 1.09 -5.74
C VAL A 57 39.26 1.62 -5.95
N ALA A 58 39.00 2.45 -6.96
CA ALA A 58 37.71 3.10 -7.16
C ALA A 58 36.51 2.14 -7.09
N ASP A 59 36.62 0.95 -7.69
CA ASP A 59 35.54 -0.04 -7.79
C ASP A 59 35.51 -1.07 -6.64
N ALA A 60 36.37 -0.93 -5.62
CA ALA A 60 36.44 -1.88 -4.51
C ALA A 60 35.10 -2.16 -3.80
N PRO A 61 34.20 -1.18 -3.55
CA PRO A 61 32.94 -1.44 -2.86
C PRO A 61 31.87 -2.07 -3.76
N THR A 62 32.04 -2.06 -5.09
CA THR A 62 30.98 -2.39 -6.05
C THR A 62 30.36 -3.77 -5.78
N GLU A 63 31.17 -4.82 -5.60
CA GLU A 63 30.64 -6.17 -5.34
C GLU A 63 29.86 -6.25 -4.02
N ALA A 64 30.34 -5.57 -2.97
CA ALA A 64 29.68 -5.56 -1.66
C ALA A 64 28.35 -4.79 -1.73
N VAL A 65 28.32 -3.65 -2.41
CA VAL A 65 27.10 -2.86 -2.64
C VAL A 65 26.09 -3.65 -3.48
N THR A 66 26.54 -4.32 -4.55
CA THR A 66 25.66 -5.19 -5.36
C THR A 66 25.01 -6.28 -4.52
N ARG A 67 25.80 -7.02 -3.72
CA ARG A 67 25.24 -8.07 -2.85
C ARG A 67 24.29 -7.53 -1.79
N ALA A 68 24.58 -6.35 -1.24
CA ALA A 68 23.71 -5.71 -0.27
C ALA A 68 22.38 -5.30 -0.91
N ASN A 69 22.43 -4.72 -2.12
CA ASN A 69 21.23 -4.41 -2.92
C ASN A 69 20.43 -5.67 -3.28
N ASP A 70 21.08 -6.79 -3.60
CA ASP A 70 20.39 -8.06 -3.81
C ASP A 70 19.67 -8.53 -2.53
N VAL A 71 20.29 -8.39 -1.35
CA VAL A 71 19.66 -8.74 -0.07
C VAL A 71 18.46 -7.83 0.21
N LEU A 72 18.59 -6.52 -0.02
CA LEU A 72 17.50 -5.55 0.12
C LEU A 72 16.32 -5.93 -0.78
N GLN A 73 16.61 -6.19 -2.05
CA GLN A 73 15.62 -6.59 -3.04
C GLN A 73 14.86 -7.86 -2.62
N GLN A 74 15.58 -8.89 -2.15
CA GLN A 74 14.97 -10.14 -1.71
C GLN A 74 14.16 -9.98 -0.41
N ALA A 75 14.64 -9.14 0.52
CA ALA A 75 13.95 -8.88 1.78
C ALA A 75 12.62 -8.13 1.56
N GLU A 76 12.63 -7.08 0.72
CA GLU A 76 11.41 -6.35 0.37
C GLU A 76 10.42 -7.19 -0.43
N TYR A 77 10.93 -8.02 -1.34
CA TYR A 77 10.11 -9.00 -2.06
C TYR A 77 9.44 -9.99 -1.10
N ALA A 78 10.20 -10.58 -0.17
CA ALA A 78 9.67 -11.52 0.82
C ALA A 78 8.67 -10.85 1.77
N ALA A 79 8.93 -9.61 2.20
CA ALA A 79 8.00 -8.83 3.00
C ALA A 79 6.68 -8.60 2.26
N GLY A 80 6.71 -8.21 0.98
CA GLY A 80 5.50 -8.08 0.17
C GLY A 80 4.72 -9.39 0.04
N CYS A 81 5.39 -10.52 -0.15
CA CYS A 81 4.75 -11.84 -0.15
C CYS A 81 4.05 -12.17 1.17
N LEU A 82 4.69 -11.88 2.31
CA LEU A 82 4.11 -12.08 3.64
C LEU A 82 2.88 -11.19 3.85
N GLU A 83 2.98 -9.92 3.46
CA GLU A 83 1.89 -8.95 3.60
C GLU A 83 0.68 -9.30 2.74
N LEU A 84 0.90 -9.79 1.51
CA LEU A 84 -0.15 -10.34 0.65
C LEU A 84 -0.90 -11.49 1.35
N PHE A 85 -0.16 -12.48 1.87
CA PHE A 85 -0.77 -13.59 2.59
C PHE A 85 -1.48 -13.17 3.87
N GLY A 86 -0.95 -12.16 4.57
CA GLY A 86 -1.60 -11.56 5.73
C GLY A 86 -2.97 -10.99 5.37
N THR A 87 -3.09 -10.31 4.22
CA THR A 87 -4.38 -9.80 3.71
C THR A 87 -5.34 -10.93 3.34
N ASP A 88 -4.86 -12.03 2.75
CA ASP A 88 -5.71 -13.19 2.47
C ASP A 88 -6.25 -13.84 3.77
N ILE A 89 -5.46 -13.86 4.83
CA ILE A 89 -5.90 -14.33 6.16
C ILE A 89 -6.93 -13.40 6.79
N ASP A 90 -6.76 -12.08 6.67
CA ASP A 90 -7.77 -11.12 7.14
C ASP A 90 -9.08 -11.28 6.36
N THR A 91 -8.99 -11.51 5.05
CA THR A 91 -10.13 -11.82 4.18
C THR A 91 -10.85 -13.10 4.61
N TYR A 92 -10.09 -14.18 4.84
CA TYR A 92 -10.60 -15.47 5.32
C TYR A 92 -11.32 -15.32 6.67
N ASN A 93 -10.70 -14.64 7.64
CA ASN A 93 -11.26 -14.54 8.99
C ASN A 93 -12.41 -13.53 9.09
N PHE A 94 -12.32 -12.39 8.39
CA PHE A 94 -13.15 -11.22 8.69
C PHE A 94 -13.87 -10.62 7.47
N GLU A 95 -13.22 -10.48 6.32
CA GLU A 95 -13.69 -9.53 5.29
C GLU A 95 -14.52 -10.17 4.18
N SER A 96 -14.27 -11.44 3.84
CA SER A 96 -14.92 -12.09 2.69
C SER A 96 -16.45 -12.08 2.78
N ALA A 97 -17.10 -11.67 1.69
CA ALA A 97 -18.55 -11.65 1.56
C ALA A 97 -19.11 -12.97 1.02
N TYR A 98 -18.41 -13.59 0.07
CA TYR A 98 -18.78 -14.87 -0.50
C TYR A 98 -17.52 -15.60 -1.03
N PRO A 99 -17.25 -16.84 -0.58
CA PRO A 99 -17.86 -17.48 0.59
C PRO A 99 -17.70 -16.60 1.84
N ARG A 100 -18.67 -16.62 2.76
CA ARG A 100 -18.61 -15.74 3.93
C ARG A 100 -17.35 -16.02 4.75
N SER A 101 -16.70 -14.97 5.25
CA SER A 101 -15.60 -15.09 6.21
C SER A 101 -16.01 -15.86 7.47
N ILE A 102 -15.04 -16.38 8.21
CA ILE A 102 -15.30 -17.15 9.44
C ILE A 102 -16.21 -16.40 10.43
N SER A 103 -15.92 -15.11 10.66
CA SER A 103 -16.74 -14.26 11.51
C SER A 103 -18.19 -14.16 11.02
N ARG A 104 -18.42 -14.05 9.71
CA ARG A 104 -19.75 -13.96 9.10
C ARG A 104 -20.48 -15.30 9.08
N LEU A 105 -19.77 -16.42 8.91
CA LEU A 105 -20.33 -17.77 9.06
C LEU A 105 -20.81 -18.01 10.51
N ASN A 106 -20.00 -17.62 11.50
CA ASN A 106 -20.36 -17.71 12.92
C ASN A 106 -21.54 -16.78 13.27
N ALA A 107 -21.58 -15.57 12.71
CA ALA A 107 -22.72 -14.66 12.86
C ALA A 107 -24.00 -15.25 12.26
N ALA A 108 -23.92 -15.88 11.07
CA ALA A 108 -25.07 -16.52 10.43
C ALA A 108 -25.60 -17.71 11.24
N TYR A 109 -24.72 -18.55 11.80
CA TYR A 109 -25.13 -19.62 12.71
C TYR A 109 -25.80 -19.07 13.98
N SER A 110 -25.23 -18.03 14.58
CA SER A 110 -25.80 -17.38 15.77
C SER A 110 -27.17 -16.77 15.48
N ALA A 111 -27.36 -16.18 14.30
CA ALA A 111 -28.66 -15.68 13.86
C ALA A 111 -29.68 -16.82 13.69
N GLY A 112 -29.28 -17.91 13.03
CA GLY A 112 -30.11 -19.12 12.91
C GLY A 112 -30.51 -19.69 14.28
N LEU A 113 -29.59 -19.74 15.24
CA LEU A 113 -29.90 -20.17 16.60
C LEU A 113 -30.91 -19.24 17.30
N SER A 114 -30.79 -17.93 17.11
CA SER A 114 -31.71 -16.94 17.70
C SER A 114 -33.12 -17.00 17.09
N ASP A 115 -33.24 -17.43 15.84
CA ASP A 115 -34.50 -17.53 15.10
C ASP A 115 -35.11 -18.95 15.15
N GLY A 116 -34.62 -19.82 16.05
CA GLY A 116 -35.09 -21.21 16.12
C GLY A 116 -34.84 -22.01 14.84
N PHE A 117 -33.86 -21.59 14.03
CA PHE A 117 -33.57 -22.09 12.68
C PHE A 117 -34.78 -22.08 11.75
N GLY A 118 -35.66 -21.08 11.90
CA GLY A 118 -36.89 -20.95 11.12
C GLY A 118 -38.01 -21.91 11.56
N ALA A 119 -37.86 -22.62 12.67
CA ALA A 119 -38.94 -23.43 13.23
C ALA A 119 -39.96 -22.54 13.93
N GLU A 120 -41.20 -22.57 13.44
CA GLU A 120 -42.33 -21.89 14.07
C GLU A 120 -43.01 -22.84 15.05
N TYR A 121 -43.18 -22.40 16.31
CA TYR A 121 -43.95 -23.16 17.29
C TYR A 121 -45.43 -22.84 17.14
N GLU A 122 -46.19 -23.77 16.57
CA GLU A 122 -47.65 -23.68 16.54
C GLU A 122 -48.21 -24.08 17.92
N ALA A 123 -48.63 -23.08 18.68
CA ALA A 123 -49.20 -23.33 20.00
C ALA A 123 -50.48 -24.18 19.87
N PRO A 124 -50.57 -25.32 20.57
CA PRO A 124 -51.80 -26.13 20.59
C PRO A 124 -52.95 -25.34 21.23
N ALA A 125 -54.19 -25.64 20.84
CA ALA A 125 -55.37 -24.98 21.38
C ALA A 125 -55.47 -25.10 22.92
N ASP A 126 -56.18 -24.15 23.56
CA ASP A 126 -56.31 -24.12 25.03
C ASP A 126 -56.91 -25.43 25.59
N ASP A 127 -57.81 -26.06 24.84
CA ASP A 127 -58.47 -27.33 25.16
C ASP A 127 -57.77 -28.58 24.62
N ALA A 128 -56.58 -28.43 24.01
CA ALA A 128 -55.81 -29.55 23.48
C ALA A 128 -55.45 -30.58 24.56
N THR A 129 -55.61 -31.85 24.20
CA THR A 129 -55.22 -33.02 24.98
C THR A 129 -53.71 -33.05 25.23
N PRO A 130 -53.23 -33.77 26.26
CA PRO A 130 -51.80 -33.99 26.47
C PRO A 130 -51.09 -34.56 25.24
N GLU A 131 -51.73 -35.46 24.50
CA GLU A 131 -51.21 -36.07 23.27
C GLU A 131 -51.05 -35.04 22.13
N GLU A 132 -52.00 -34.13 21.95
CA GLU A 132 -51.90 -33.05 20.95
C GLU A 132 -50.80 -32.05 21.32
N ARG A 133 -50.66 -31.70 22.60
CA ARG A 133 -49.56 -30.83 23.08
C ARG A 133 -48.20 -31.49 22.89
N GLN A 134 -48.11 -32.80 23.14
CA GLN A 134 -46.89 -33.56 22.89
C GLN A 134 -46.54 -33.56 21.40
N THR A 135 -47.55 -33.78 20.54
CA THR A 135 -47.37 -33.75 19.08
C THR A 135 -46.85 -32.40 18.59
N ALA A 136 -47.44 -31.28 19.04
CA ALA A 136 -46.96 -29.94 18.69
C ALA A 136 -45.49 -29.68 19.12
N ASN A 137 -45.10 -30.15 20.30
CA ASN A 137 -43.71 -30.05 20.76
C ASN A 137 -42.74 -30.92 19.94
N ASP A 138 -43.17 -32.13 19.58
CA ASP A 138 -42.38 -33.07 18.77
C ASP A 138 -42.18 -32.52 17.34
N ASP A 139 -43.23 -31.95 16.75
CA ASP A 139 -43.21 -31.32 15.43
C ASP A 139 -42.28 -30.10 15.42
N TYR A 140 -42.39 -29.20 16.40
CA TYR A 140 -41.46 -28.07 16.55
C TYR A 140 -40.01 -28.54 16.70
N THR A 141 -39.78 -29.56 17.53
CA THR A 141 -38.43 -30.12 17.75
C THR A 141 -37.88 -30.78 16.48
N ALA A 142 -38.74 -31.39 15.66
CA ALA A 142 -38.36 -31.93 14.36
C ALA A 142 -38.00 -30.79 13.37
N ALA A 143 -38.86 -29.78 13.23
CA ALA A 143 -38.63 -28.63 12.38
C ALA A 143 -37.33 -27.89 12.76
N TRP A 144 -37.09 -27.66 14.04
CA TRP A 144 -35.87 -27.03 14.54
C TRP A 144 -34.61 -27.84 14.18
N ARG A 145 -34.67 -29.18 14.31
CA ARG A 145 -33.54 -30.06 13.97
C ARG A 145 -33.27 -30.06 12.47
N ASP A 146 -34.32 -30.06 11.65
CA ASP A 146 -34.22 -30.04 10.20
C ASP A 146 -33.67 -28.71 9.69
N GLY A 147 -34.21 -27.58 10.17
CA GLY A 147 -33.71 -26.24 9.83
C GLY A 147 -32.25 -26.03 10.26
N ARG A 148 -31.88 -26.52 11.46
CA ARG A 148 -30.48 -26.50 11.92
C ARG A 148 -29.57 -27.29 10.99
N ARG A 149 -29.98 -28.50 10.60
CA ARG A 149 -29.19 -29.36 9.70
C ARG A 149 -29.01 -28.70 8.34
N GLU A 150 -30.06 -28.10 7.78
CA GLU A 150 -30.00 -27.41 6.50
C GLU A 150 -29.05 -26.21 6.55
N LEU A 151 -29.16 -25.34 7.56
CA LEU A 151 -28.24 -24.22 7.73
C LEU A 151 -26.79 -24.70 7.88
N LEU A 152 -26.54 -25.75 8.69
CA LEU A 152 -25.20 -26.32 8.84
C LEU A 152 -24.63 -26.83 7.52
N ASN A 153 -25.44 -27.46 6.67
CA ASN A 153 -24.98 -27.92 5.35
C ASN A 153 -24.53 -26.75 4.46
N VAL A 154 -25.30 -25.64 4.45
CA VAL A 154 -24.94 -24.42 3.71
C VAL A 154 -23.64 -23.83 4.25
N LEU A 155 -23.55 -23.63 5.57
CA LEU A 155 -22.38 -23.03 6.20
C LEU A 155 -21.11 -23.88 6.02
N ASN A 156 -21.21 -25.20 6.12
CA ASN A 156 -20.09 -26.11 5.86
C ASN A 156 -19.63 -26.08 4.39
N THR A 157 -20.56 -25.92 3.45
CA THR A 157 -20.22 -25.80 2.02
C THR A 157 -19.45 -24.51 1.77
N GLU A 158 -19.91 -23.38 2.31
CA GLU A 158 -19.18 -22.11 2.21
C GLU A 158 -17.83 -22.17 2.92
N LYS A 159 -17.74 -22.78 4.10
CA LYS A 159 -16.47 -22.97 4.82
C LYS A 159 -15.47 -23.75 3.98
N ALA A 160 -15.90 -24.81 3.29
CA ALA A 160 -15.01 -25.60 2.43
C ALA A 160 -14.51 -24.80 1.21
N LEU A 161 -15.33 -23.91 0.64
CA LEU A 161 -14.90 -22.99 -0.41
C LEU A 161 -13.88 -21.99 0.13
N LEU A 162 -14.15 -21.40 1.29
CA LEU A 162 -13.27 -20.44 1.96
C LEU A 162 -11.91 -21.07 2.31
N ASP A 163 -11.90 -22.33 2.75
CA ASP A 163 -10.67 -23.10 2.99
C ASP A 163 -9.87 -23.31 1.71
N GLY A 164 -10.54 -23.66 0.62
CA GLY A 164 -9.91 -23.83 -0.69
C GLY A 164 -9.27 -22.54 -1.21
N GLU A 165 -9.91 -21.39 -0.98
CA GLU A 165 -9.37 -20.06 -1.35
C GLU A 165 -8.10 -19.74 -0.55
N LEU A 166 -8.08 -19.99 0.76
CA LEU A 166 -6.91 -19.76 1.61
C LEU A 166 -5.73 -20.70 1.23
N ASP A 167 -6.01 -21.97 0.95
CA ASP A 167 -5.01 -22.94 0.49
C ASP A 167 -4.40 -22.52 -0.86
N GLN A 168 -5.23 -21.98 -1.77
CA GLN A 168 -4.77 -21.44 -3.04
C GLN A 168 -3.88 -20.20 -2.84
N ALA A 169 -4.27 -19.29 -1.94
CA ALA A 169 -3.46 -18.13 -1.57
C ALA A 169 -2.10 -18.54 -1.01
N ALA A 170 -2.07 -19.49 -0.06
CA ALA A 170 -0.84 -20.03 0.51
C ALA A 170 0.07 -20.67 -0.56
N THR A 171 -0.52 -21.42 -1.49
CA THR A 171 0.21 -22.04 -2.61
C THR A 171 0.78 -20.98 -3.55
N SER A 172 0.01 -19.93 -3.86
CA SER A 172 0.44 -18.81 -4.70
C SER A 172 1.66 -18.11 -4.08
N VAL A 173 1.57 -17.72 -2.80
CA VAL A 173 2.65 -17.04 -2.08
C VAL A 173 3.88 -17.92 -1.93
N SER A 174 3.71 -19.22 -1.63
CA SER A 174 4.83 -20.18 -1.59
C SER A 174 5.54 -20.30 -2.94
N THR A 175 4.77 -20.30 -4.04
CA THR A 175 5.31 -20.32 -5.40
C THR A 175 6.08 -19.05 -5.72
N MET A 176 5.54 -17.88 -5.36
CA MET A 176 6.21 -16.58 -5.48
C MET A 176 7.56 -16.58 -4.76
N LEU A 177 7.58 -16.93 -3.47
CA LEU A 177 8.81 -17.01 -2.68
C LEU A 177 9.86 -17.96 -3.27
N THR A 178 9.43 -19.07 -3.86
CA THR A 178 10.33 -20.03 -4.52
C THR A 178 10.91 -19.49 -5.82
N GLN A 179 10.13 -18.74 -6.59
CA GLN A 179 10.55 -18.17 -7.88
C GLN A 179 11.39 -16.90 -7.72
N GLY A 180 11.23 -16.17 -6.61
CA GLY A 180 11.88 -14.88 -6.39
C GLY A 180 11.24 -13.73 -7.18
N PRO A 181 11.91 -12.57 -7.24
CA PRO A 181 11.37 -11.32 -7.80
C PRO A 181 11.37 -11.34 -9.34
N THR A 182 10.49 -12.14 -9.93
CA THR A 182 10.23 -12.11 -11.38
C THR A 182 9.35 -10.91 -11.75
N GLN A 183 9.35 -10.50 -13.02
CA GLN A 183 8.46 -9.45 -13.54
C GLN A 183 6.99 -9.69 -13.13
N ALA A 184 6.49 -10.92 -13.33
CA ALA A 184 5.10 -11.25 -13.00
C ALA A 184 4.83 -11.10 -11.50
N ASN A 185 5.72 -11.64 -10.65
CA ASN A 185 5.50 -11.63 -9.20
C ASN A 185 5.56 -10.21 -8.63
N VAL A 186 6.57 -9.41 -9.02
CA VAL A 186 6.71 -8.04 -8.50
C VAL A 186 5.56 -7.15 -9.00
N THR A 187 5.11 -7.29 -10.25
CA THR A 187 3.91 -6.57 -10.72
C THR A 187 2.66 -6.98 -9.95
N SER A 188 2.48 -8.27 -9.62
CA SER A 188 1.35 -8.72 -8.80
C SER A 188 1.39 -8.13 -7.38
N LEU A 189 2.55 -8.11 -6.72
CA LEU A 189 2.71 -7.51 -5.40
C LEU A 189 2.52 -5.98 -5.44
N TRP A 190 3.01 -5.33 -6.49
CA TRP A 190 2.82 -3.90 -6.73
C TRP A 190 1.35 -3.52 -6.89
N ALA A 191 0.62 -4.24 -7.74
CA ALA A 191 -0.81 -4.01 -7.96
C ALA A 191 -1.66 -4.31 -6.73
N ALA A 192 -1.20 -5.22 -5.86
CA ALA A 192 -1.81 -5.48 -4.56
C ALA A 192 -1.51 -4.39 -3.52
N GLY A 193 -0.63 -3.43 -3.81
CA GLY A 193 -0.24 -2.37 -2.89
C GLY A 193 0.59 -2.84 -1.69
N VAL A 194 1.24 -4.02 -1.78
CA VAL A 194 2.03 -4.61 -0.70
C VAL A 194 3.54 -4.43 -0.87
N LEU A 195 3.96 -3.72 -1.91
CA LEU A 195 5.34 -3.28 -2.08
C LEU A 195 5.48 -1.83 -1.66
N PRO A 196 6.65 -1.44 -1.11
CA PRO A 196 6.86 -0.05 -0.76
C PRO A 196 6.84 0.83 -2.02
N PRO A 197 6.49 2.12 -1.90
CA PRO A 197 6.40 3.01 -3.05
C PRO A 197 7.69 3.13 -3.88
N TYR A 198 8.85 2.93 -3.25
CA TYR A 198 10.16 2.97 -3.90
C TYR A 198 10.59 1.66 -4.57
N ALA A 199 9.71 0.66 -4.65
CA ALA A 199 9.96 -0.58 -5.39
C ALA A 199 10.52 -0.39 -6.81
N PRO A 200 10.13 0.63 -7.61
CA PRO A 200 10.75 0.85 -8.94
C PRO A 200 12.27 1.08 -8.88
N VAL A 201 12.78 1.60 -7.76
CA VAL A 201 14.22 1.79 -7.52
C VAL A 201 14.89 0.48 -7.14
N LEU A 202 14.22 -0.37 -6.34
CA LEU A 202 14.72 -1.68 -5.93
C LEU A 202 14.71 -2.72 -7.05
N PHE A 203 13.76 -2.60 -7.99
CA PHE A 203 13.57 -3.53 -9.10
C PHE A 203 13.74 -2.82 -10.46
N PRO A 204 14.93 -2.26 -10.76
CA PRO A 204 15.12 -1.39 -11.93
C PRO A 204 14.95 -2.12 -13.28
N GLY A 205 15.00 -3.45 -13.29
CA GLY A 205 14.74 -4.29 -14.47
C GLY A 205 13.28 -4.70 -14.64
N ILE A 206 12.38 -4.27 -13.75
CA ILE A 206 10.96 -4.64 -13.75
C ILE A 206 10.13 -3.41 -14.12
N TYR A 207 9.24 -3.59 -15.10
CA TYR A 207 8.33 -2.55 -15.54
C TYR A 207 7.13 -2.49 -14.59
N LEU A 208 7.04 -1.41 -13.80
CA LEU A 208 5.91 -1.10 -12.93
C LEU A 208 5.14 0.10 -13.49
N SER A 209 3.81 0.07 -13.36
CA SER A 209 2.92 1.15 -13.80
C SER A 209 2.31 1.83 -12.58
N GLY A 210 2.31 3.16 -12.55
CA GLY A 210 1.65 3.92 -11.47
C GLY A 210 0.13 3.82 -11.49
N GLY A 211 -0.47 3.54 -12.66
CA GLY A 211 -1.92 3.37 -12.79
C GLY A 211 -2.44 2.10 -12.11
N ASP A 212 -1.55 1.16 -11.76
CA ASP A 212 -1.91 -0.08 -11.07
C ASP A 212 -1.89 0.07 -9.54
N LEU A 213 -1.39 1.20 -9.01
CA LEU A 213 -1.37 1.44 -7.57
C LEU A 213 -2.76 1.81 -7.04
N PRO A 214 -3.18 1.30 -5.87
CA PRO A 214 -4.35 1.84 -5.18
C PRO A 214 -4.11 3.30 -4.77
N PRO A 215 -5.16 4.14 -4.65
CA PRO A 215 -5.03 5.56 -4.34
C PRO A 215 -4.19 5.87 -3.09
N GLU A 216 -4.28 5.04 -2.06
CA GLU A 216 -3.49 5.18 -0.83
C GLU A 216 -1.99 5.02 -1.08
N ALA A 217 -1.59 4.02 -1.88
CA ALA A 217 -0.19 3.80 -2.26
C ALA A 217 0.34 4.89 -3.21
N GLN A 218 -0.53 5.52 -4.02
CA GLN A 218 -0.14 6.68 -4.83
C GLN A 218 0.20 7.88 -3.95
N GLN A 219 -0.55 8.11 -2.88
CA GLN A 219 -0.28 9.17 -1.91
C GLN A 219 0.98 8.87 -1.09
N GLU A 220 1.17 7.61 -0.69
CA GLU A 220 2.40 7.19 -0.02
C GLU A 220 3.63 7.39 -0.92
N LEU A 221 3.51 7.12 -2.23
CA LEU A 221 4.57 7.42 -3.20
C LEU A 221 4.88 8.91 -3.26
N LEU A 222 3.87 9.78 -3.36
CA LEU A 222 4.08 11.22 -3.34
C LEU A 222 4.84 11.65 -2.08
N GLN A 223 4.37 11.22 -0.90
CA GLN A 223 5.02 11.55 0.37
C GLN A 223 6.45 11.04 0.43
N TYR A 224 6.69 9.80 -0.01
CA TYR A 224 8.02 9.23 -0.07
C TYR A 224 8.96 10.07 -0.96
N LEU A 225 8.49 10.54 -2.11
CA LEU A 225 9.30 11.37 -3.01
C LEU A 225 9.59 12.76 -2.42
N ILE A 226 8.64 13.33 -1.68
CA ILE A 226 8.84 14.58 -0.92
C ILE A 226 9.95 14.41 0.12
N ASP A 227 9.95 13.28 0.84
CA ASP A 227 10.94 12.98 1.87
C ASP A 227 12.31 12.60 1.28
N HIS A 228 12.38 12.26 -0.02
CA HIS A 228 13.58 11.85 -0.73
C HIS A 228 13.83 12.71 -1.98
N PRO A 229 14.10 14.02 -1.82
CA PRO A 229 14.20 14.98 -2.92
C PRO A 229 15.25 14.63 -3.98
N VAL A 230 16.30 13.88 -3.61
CA VAL A 230 17.32 13.40 -4.55
C VAL A 230 16.71 12.53 -5.65
N LEU A 231 15.65 11.77 -5.37
CA LEU A 231 14.93 10.96 -6.36
C LEU A 231 14.05 11.79 -7.28
N LEU A 232 13.60 12.98 -6.83
CA LEU A 232 12.92 13.93 -7.71
C LEU A 232 13.90 14.57 -8.69
N ILE A 233 15.12 14.89 -8.26
CA ILE A 233 16.14 15.49 -9.14
C ILE A 233 16.76 14.47 -10.10
N ASN A 234 17.05 13.26 -9.60
CA ASN A 234 17.70 12.20 -10.37
C ASN A 234 16.77 11.00 -10.54
N THR A 235 15.56 11.24 -11.07
CA THR A 235 14.53 10.22 -11.16
C THR A 235 14.97 9.04 -12.03
N PRO A 236 15.13 7.83 -11.44
CA PRO A 236 15.46 6.64 -12.22
C PRO A 236 14.36 6.38 -13.27
N SER A 237 14.73 5.86 -14.45
CA SER A 237 13.78 5.66 -15.55
C SER A 237 12.58 4.78 -15.16
N ALA A 238 12.79 3.78 -14.29
CA ALA A 238 11.71 2.93 -13.77
C ALA A 238 10.70 3.75 -12.94
N LEU A 239 11.18 4.64 -12.07
CA LEU A 239 10.33 5.53 -11.27
C LEU A 239 9.63 6.57 -12.15
N ALA A 240 10.30 7.10 -13.18
CA ALA A 240 9.70 8.04 -14.12
C ALA A 240 8.50 7.43 -14.87
N LEU A 241 8.57 6.15 -15.22
CA LEU A 241 7.45 5.42 -15.83
C LEU A 241 6.27 5.28 -14.88
N VAL A 242 6.52 5.00 -13.60
CA VAL A 242 5.48 4.97 -12.56
C VAL A 242 4.81 6.34 -12.44
N ILE A 243 5.60 7.41 -12.26
CA ILE A 243 5.09 8.79 -12.15
C ILE A 243 4.24 9.17 -13.36
N ALA A 244 4.66 8.79 -14.57
CA ALA A 244 3.91 9.07 -15.79
C ALA A 244 2.51 8.42 -15.81
N GLY A 245 2.37 7.26 -15.15
CA GLY A 245 1.12 6.50 -15.04
C GLY A 245 0.19 6.92 -13.91
N LEU A 246 0.61 7.83 -13.01
CA LEU A 246 -0.23 8.33 -11.92
C LEU A 246 -1.36 9.24 -12.43
N PRO A 247 -2.44 9.42 -11.64
CA PRO A 247 -3.44 10.46 -11.89
C PRO A 247 -2.80 11.84 -12.06
N THR A 248 -3.42 12.68 -12.90
CA THR A 248 -2.87 13.98 -13.29
C THR A 248 -2.58 14.89 -12.09
N ASP A 249 -3.47 14.91 -11.09
CA ASP A 249 -3.32 15.66 -9.85
C ASP A 249 -2.07 15.23 -9.07
N ILE A 250 -1.93 13.93 -8.78
CA ILE A 250 -0.77 13.39 -8.06
C ILE A 250 0.53 13.65 -8.84
N ARG A 251 0.51 13.44 -10.16
CA ARG A 251 1.67 13.70 -11.01
C ARG A 251 2.07 15.18 -11.00
N THR A 252 1.10 16.09 -11.02
CA THR A 252 1.35 17.53 -10.90
C THR A 252 2.00 17.86 -9.56
N ASP A 253 1.51 17.30 -8.45
CA ASP A 253 2.10 17.50 -7.12
C ASP A 253 3.57 17.05 -7.07
N ILE A 254 3.88 15.87 -7.64
CA ILE A 254 5.27 15.38 -7.75
C ILE A 254 6.14 16.36 -8.53
N TYR A 255 5.64 16.90 -9.65
CA TYR A 255 6.40 17.87 -10.46
C TYR A 255 6.53 19.24 -9.79
N VAL A 256 5.56 19.66 -8.98
CA VAL A 256 5.67 20.85 -8.15
C VAL A 256 6.82 20.67 -7.16
N GLU A 257 6.83 19.57 -6.44
CA GLU A 257 7.88 19.29 -5.44
C GLU A 257 9.26 19.12 -6.08
N GLN A 258 9.32 18.50 -7.25
CA GLN A 258 10.55 18.45 -8.04
C GLN A 258 11.09 19.86 -8.36
N ARG A 259 10.22 20.78 -8.79
CA ARG A 259 10.62 22.17 -9.10
C ARG A 259 11.01 22.94 -7.85
N MET A 260 10.28 22.77 -6.75
CA MET A 260 10.64 23.35 -5.46
C MET A 260 12.05 22.93 -5.05
N GLU A 261 12.39 21.66 -5.25
CA GLU A 261 13.74 21.18 -4.94
C GLU A 261 14.81 21.77 -5.85
N TYR A 262 14.55 21.92 -7.15
CA TYR A 262 15.47 22.63 -8.05
C TYR A 262 15.67 24.09 -7.61
N LEU A 263 14.61 24.80 -7.23
CA LEU A 263 14.69 26.16 -6.70
C LEU A 263 15.54 26.24 -5.43
N ARG A 264 15.42 25.26 -4.51
CA ARG A 264 16.27 25.17 -3.31
C ARG A 264 17.74 24.95 -3.66
N ARG A 265 18.03 23.98 -4.53
CA ARG A 265 19.39 23.64 -4.96
C ARG A 265 20.10 24.83 -5.62
N GLU A 266 19.36 25.62 -6.37
CA GLU A 266 19.86 26.77 -7.11
C GLU A 266 19.88 28.07 -6.30
N GLY A 267 19.48 28.02 -5.02
CA GLY A 267 19.52 29.14 -4.07
C GLY A 267 18.35 30.12 -4.17
N SER A 268 17.34 29.82 -4.97
CA SER A 268 16.14 30.65 -5.19
C SER A 268 15.01 30.38 -4.21
N LEU A 269 15.10 29.31 -3.41
CA LEU A 269 14.18 28.98 -2.33
C LEU A 269 14.97 28.52 -1.11
N THR A 270 14.49 28.86 0.10
CA THR A 270 15.08 28.37 1.36
C THR A 270 14.00 27.77 2.23
N GLY A 271 14.36 26.73 3.00
CA GLY A 271 13.42 26.05 3.89
C GLY A 271 12.44 25.09 3.19
N PRO A 272 11.41 24.62 3.91
CA PRO A 272 10.40 23.71 3.38
C PRO A 272 9.52 24.39 2.31
N ASN A 273 8.63 23.62 1.66
CA ASN A 273 7.62 24.21 0.75
C ASN A 273 6.80 25.26 1.52
N PRO A 274 6.78 26.53 1.09
CA PRO A 274 6.04 27.61 1.76
C PRO A 274 4.52 27.50 1.59
N GLY A 275 4.05 26.70 0.63
CA GLY A 275 2.63 26.59 0.27
C GLY A 275 2.07 27.88 -0.34
N GLY A 276 0.74 28.01 -0.31
CA GLY A 276 0.01 29.21 -0.70
C GLY A 276 0.29 29.66 -2.13
N LEU A 277 0.30 30.98 -2.35
CA LEU A 277 0.40 31.57 -3.68
C LEU A 277 1.72 31.29 -4.40
N TYR A 278 2.80 31.09 -3.65
CA TYR A 278 4.08 30.70 -4.23
C TYR A 278 4.02 29.28 -4.79
N GLU A 279 3.41 28.34 -4.07
CA GLU A 279 3.17 26.99 -4.59
C GLU A 279 2.23 27.01 -5.79
N ASP A 280 1.16 27.79 -5.74
CA ASP A 280 0.22 27.94 -6.87
C ASP A 280 0.93 28.47 -8.12
N TRP A 281 1.88 29.41 -7.96
CA TRP A 281 2.70 29.89 -9.06
C TRP A 281 3.57 28.77 -9.66
N VAL A 282 4.27 27.99 -8.83
CA VAL A 282 5.06 26.84 -9.30
C VAL A 282 4.18 25.78 -9.96
N ARG A 283 3.02 25.48 -9.39
CA ARG A 283 2.01 24.58 -9.95
C ARG A 283 1.53 25.04 -11.31
N ASN A 284 1.16 26.31 -11.45
CA ASN A 284 0.79 26.88 -12.73
C ASN A 284 1.92 26.74 -13.77
N THR A 285 3.19 26.84 -13.36
CA THR A 285 4.31 26.61 -14.28
C THR A 285 4.42 25.15 -14.74
N VAL A 286 4.06 24.17 -13.90
CA VAL A 286 3.96 22.75 -14.27
C VAL A 286 2.85 22.55 -15.29
N GLU A 287 1.65 23.02 -14.98
CA GLU A 287 0.45 22.82 -15.78
C GLU A 287 0.56 23.45 -17.18
N ASN A 288 1.28 24.56 -17.29
CA ASN A 288 1.53 25.23 -18.56
C ASN A 288 2.80 24.76 -19.28
N GLY A 289 3.48 23.73 -18.76
CA GLY A 289 4.66 23.14 -19.41
C GLY A 289 5.86 24.08 -19.49
N VAL A 290 5.95 25.07 -18.60
CA VAL A 290 7.13 25.95 -18.50
C VAL A 290 8.33 25.10 -18.08
N SER A 291 9.47 25.25 -18.75
CA SER A 291 10.67 24.47 -18.40
C SER A 291 11.22 24.87 -17.03
N ILE A 292 11.93 23.96 -16.36
CA ILE A 292 12.59 24.28 -15.08
C ILE A 292 13.63 25.40 -15.23
N ASP A 293 14.38 25.40 -16.33
CA ASP A 293 15.38 26.43 -16.62
C ASP A 293 14.71 27.81 -16.74
N THR A 294 13.58 27.89 -17.44
CA THR A 294 12.78 29.13 -17.55
C THR A 294 12.22 29.57 -16.19
N LEU A 295 11.74 28.64 -15.36
CA LEU A 295 11.29 28.95 -14.01
C LEU A 295 12.42 29.55 -13.16
N LEU A 296 13.60 28.94 -13.21
CA LEU A 296 14.80 29.40 -12.50
C LEU A 296 15.28 30.77 -12.99
N GLU A 297 15.27 30.99 -14.31
CA GLU A 297 15.59 32.29 -14.92
C GLU A 297 14.63 33.38 -14.42
N ILE A 298 13.31 33.14 -14.48
CA ILE A 298 12.29 34.08 -13.98
C ILE A 298 12.49 34.36 -12.49
N ALA A 299 12.70 33.32 -11.68
CA ALA A 299 12.89 33.47 -10.23
C ALA A 299 14.10 34.35 -9.92
N ARG A 300 15.21 34.18 -10.65
CA ARG A 300 16.46 34.91 -10.46
C ARG A 300 16.39 36.34 -10.98
N ASP A 301 15.93 36.53 -12.20
CA ASP A 301 15.93 37.83 -12.87
C ASP A 301 14.98 38.82 -12.20
N HIS A 302 13.92 38.31 -11.57
CA HIS A 302 12.90 39.11 -10.90
C HIS A 302 12.94 39.01 -9.37
N ASP A 303 13.92 38.31 -8.80
CA ASP A 303 14.05 38.10 -7.34
C ASP A 303 12.74 37.59 -6.71
N ILE A 304 12.09 36.63 -7.38
CA ILE A 304 10.83 36.06 -6.91
C ILE A 304 11.11 35.07 -5.80
N THR A 305 10.69 35.45 -4.60
CA THR A 305 10.75 34.65 -3.37
C THR A 305 9.33 34.38 -2.86
N PRO A 306 9.14 33.50 -1.86
CA PRO A 306 7.84 33.34 -1.22
C PRO A 306 7.26 34.67 -0.70
N ASP A 307 8.08 35.50 -0.04
CA ASP A 307 7.72 36.82 0.49
C ASP A 307 7.24 37.80 -0.61
N SER A 308 7.65 37.59 -1.86
CA SER A 308 7.19 38.41 -2.99
C SER A 308 5.68 38.30 -3.22
N PHE A 309 5.04 37.24 -2.73
CA PHE A 309 3.60 37.00 -2.86
C PHE A 309 2.77 37.58 -1.69
N ASP A 310 3.39 37.99 -0.58
CA ASP A 310 2.70 38.61 0.56
C ASP A 310 1.95 39.91 0.16
N VAL A 311 2.38 40.56 -0.93
CA VAL A 311 1.68 41.74 -1.47
C VAL A 311 0.26 41.43 -1.96
N LEU A 312 -0.02 40.16 -2.25
CA LEU A 312 -1.32 39.67 -2.71
C LEU A 312 -2.20 39.19 -1.55
N ASP A 313 -1.68 39.15 -0.32
CA ASP A 313 -2.46 38.71 0.84
C ASP A 313 -3.66 39.63 1.09
N GLY A 314 -4.84 39.02 1.17
CA GLY A 314 -6.11 39.72 1.36
C GLY A 314 -6.69 40.36 0.08
N MET A 315 -6.05 40.18 -1.08
CA MET A 315 -6.65 40.51 -2.38
C MET A 315 -7.68 39.43 -2.79
N GLU A 316 -8.69 39.84 -3.56
CA GLU A 316 -9.74 38.94 -4.02
C GLU A 316 -9.26 38.16 -5.25
N ILE A 317 -9.30 36.83 -5.17
CA ILE A 317 -8.99 35.99 -6.32
C ILE A 317 -10.20 35.95 -7.26
N ILE A 318 -10.04 36.51 -8.46
CA ILE A 318 -11.03 36.45 -9.53
C ILE A 318 -10.61 35.37 -10.52
N THR A 319 -11.46 34.36 -10.73
CA THR A 319 -11.21 33.30 -11.71
C THR A 319 -12.08 33.52 -12.95
N ASP A 320 -11.45 33.53 -14.12
CA ASP A 320 -12.16 33.66 -15.40
C ASP A 320 -12.89 32.37 -15.79
N PRO A 321 -13.79 32.41 -16.80
CA PRO A 321 -14.50 31.21 -17.27
C PRO A 321 -13.59 30.10 -17.83
N ASP A 322 -12.34 30.44 -18.19
CA ASP A 322 -11.34 29.51 -18.70
C ASP A 322 -10.49 28.90 -17.54
N GLY A 323 -10.77 29.27 -16.30
CA GLY A 323 -10.11 28.77 -15.09
C GLY A 323 -8.85 29.53 -14.69
N LYS A 324 -8.53 30.66 -15.32
CA LYS A 324 -7.36 31.47 -14.96
C LYS A 324 -7.69 32.39 -13.79
N SER A 325 -6.84 32.37 -12.78
CA SER A 325 -7.00 33.20 -11.59
C SER A 325 -6.15 34.47 -11.67
N PHE A 326 -6.72 35.57 -11.19
CA PHE A 326 -6.13 36.90 -11.08
C PHE A 326 -6.37 37.43 -9.66
N PHE A 327 -5.52 38.35 -9.20
CA PHE A 327 -5.65 39.08 -7.93
C PHE A 327 -6.02 40.55 -8.19
#